data_AF-A0A380S6W1-F1
#
_entry.id   AF-A0A380S6W1-F1
#
_cell.length_a   1.000
_cell.length_b   1.000
_cell.length_c   1.000
_cell.angle_alpha   90.00
_cell.angle_beta   90.00
_cell.angle_gamma   90.00
#
_symmetry.space_group_name_H-M   'P 1'
#
loop_
_entity.id
_entity.type
_entity.pdbx_description
1 polymer ?
#
loop_
_entity_poly.entity_id
_entity_poly.type
_entity_poly.pdbx_seq_one_letter_code
_entity_poly.pdbx_strand_id
1 'polypeptide(L)'
;MPEEITSQIKRLAPLLEEDSEVFRELTTFFGKNAKIEMHHGDLSKFLQDNRTFEVVRVSGKSYKDCVYELVDNYPEMMDAIGMLRYYKAPTGNIKWEEVEAAEIAMGNELTMNAYGWAPDAWTIFENNAFDEATAPEDKKGDYSLVAIVALDSLL
;
A
#
# COMPACT_ATOMS: atom_id res chain seq x y z
N MET A 1 24.31 -10.33 -2.56
CA MET A 1 23.01 -10.73 -3.12
C MET A 1 21.95 -10.00 -2.31
N PRO A 2 20.90 -9.43 -2.92
CA PRO A 2 19.79 -8.87 -2.15
C PRO A 2 19.21 -10.00 -1.27
N GLU A 3 19.14 -9.79 0.04
CA GLU A 3 18.39 -10.71 0.93
C GLU A 3 16.95 -10.77 0.43
N GLU A 4 16.37 -11.96 0.40
CA GLU A 4 14.97 -12.14 0.04
C GLU A 4 14.09 -11.32 0.98
N ILE A 5 13.11 -10.58 0.46
CA ILE A 5 12.25 -9.66 1.25
C ILE A 5 11.60 -10.38 2.43
N THR A 6 11.18 -11.63 2.24
CA THR A 6 10.64 -12.49 3.29
C THR A 6 11.61 -12.66 4.47
N SER A 7 12.89 -12.89 4.18
CA SER A 7 13.95 -12.99 5.20
C SER A 7 14.18 -11.65 5.91
N GLN A 8 14.08 -10.53 5.19
CA GLN A 8 14.21 -9.20 5.79
C GLN A 8 13.04 -8.89 6.73
N ILE A 9 11.80 -9.18 6.30
CA ILE A 9 10.59 -9.03 7.11
C ILE A 9 10.72 -9.87 8.39
N LYS A 10 11.10 -11.15 8.27
CA LYS A 10 11.27 -12.02 9.44
C LYS A 10 12.37 -11.59 10.40
N ARG A 11 13.43 -10.95 9.90
CA ARG A 11 14.47 -10.38 10.77
C ARG A 11 13.96 -9.16 11.54
N LEU A 12 13.17 -8.30 10.89
CA LEU A 12 12.67 -7.05 11.46
C LEU A 12 11.45 -7.25 12.37
N ALA A 13 10.54 -8.15 12.00
CA ALA A 13 9.34 -8.50 12.74
C ALA A 13 9.21 -10.03 12.88
N PRO A 14 9.99 -10.68 13.78
CA PRO A 14 10.00 -12.14 13.91
C PRO A 14 8.65 -12.77 14.25
N LEU A 15 7.81 -12.02 14.96
CA LEU A 15 6.48 -12.44 15.41
C LEU A 15 5.39 -12.26 14.35
N LEU A 16 5.69 -11.61 13.21
CA LEU A 16 4.72 -11.47 12.13
C LEU A 16 4.51 -12.84 11.44
N GLU A 17 3.29 -13.32 11.43
CA GLU A 17 2.92 -14.61 10.83
C GLU A 17 3.04 -14.55 9.30
N GLU A 18 3.59 -15.60 8.68
CA GLU A 18 3.88 -15.61 7.23
C GLU A 18 2.61 -15.73 6.38
N ASP A 19 1.56 -16.30 6.93
CA ASP A 19 0.23 -16.42 6.33
C ASP A 19 -0.66 -15.19 6.62
N SER A 20 -0.18 -14.24 7.43
CA SER A 20 -0.90 -12.99 7.67
C SER A 20 -1.02 -12.14 6.41
N GLU A 21 -2.12 -11.39 6.33
CA GLU A 21 -2.35 -10.48 5.21
C GLU A 21 -1.25 -9.41 5.12
N VAL A 22 -0.83 -8.85 6.26
CA VAL A 22 0.26 -7.85 6.34
C VAL A 22 1.55 -8.41 5.74
N PHE A 23 1.95 -9.64 6.07
CA PHE A 23 3.17 -10.25 5.53
C PHE A 23 3.12 -10.41 4.01
N ARG A 24 1.98 -10.87 3.49
CA ARG A 24 1.75 -11.02 2.05
C ARG A 24 1.84 -9.68 1.32
N GLU A 25 1.22 -8.64 1.87
CA GLU A 25 1.20 -7.33 1.23
C GLU A 25 2.55 -6.62 1.30
N LEU A 26 3.30 -6.74 2.40
CA LEU A 26 4.67 -6.23 2.49
C LEU A 26 5.59 -6.92 1.48
N THR A 27 5.47 -8.24 1.33
CA THR A 27 6.22 -9.00 0.34
C THR A 27 5.89 -8.55 -1.08
N THR A 28 4.61 -8.23 -1.34
CA THR A 28 4.15 -7.68 -2.62
C THR A 28 4.75 -6.29 -2.87
N PHE A 29 4.59 -5.37 -1.91
CA PHE A 29 5.00 -3.97 -2.01
C PHE A 29 6.51 -3.82 -2.28
N PHE A 30 7.35 -4.58 -1.58
CA PHE A 30 8.81 -4.59 -1.78
C PHE A 30 9.26 -5.61 -2.85
N GLY A 31 8.33 -6.22 -3.58
CA GLY A 31 8.59 -7.22 -4.61
C GLY A 31 9.15 -6.63 -5.91
N LYS A 32 9.56 -7.51 -6.83
CA LYS A 32 10.30 -7.14 -8.06
C LYS A 32 9.45 -6.53 -9.18
N ASN A 33 8.11 -6.55 -9.06
CA ASN A 33 7.19 -6.11 -10.12
C ASN A 33 6.67 -4.68 -9.93
N ALA A 34 7.13 -4.01 -8.88
CA ALA A 34 6.81 -2.62 -8.59
C ALA A 34 7.39 -1.72 -9.70
N LYS A 35 6.59 -0.80 -10.23
CA LYS A 35 7.04 0.15 -11.26
C LYS A 35 7.90 1.27 -10.69
N ILE A 36 7.74 1.55 -9.40
CA ILE A 36 8.62 2.44 -8.65
C ILE A 36 9.41 1.58 -7.68
N GLU A 37 10.73 1.62 -7.78
CA GLU A 37 11.64 0.89 -6.89
C GLU A 37 11.55 1.47 -5.47
N MET A 38 11.20 0.62 -4.51
CA MET A 38 11.02 1.00 -3.11
C MET A 38 12.33 0.93 -2.34
N HIS A 39 12.59 1.94 -1.52
CA HIS A 39 13.78 1.97 -0.69
C HIS A 39 13.63 0.99 0.48
N HIS A 40 14.50 -0.03 0.56
CA HIS A 40 14.43 -1.05 1.62
C HIS A 40 14.51 -0.49 3.05
N GLY A 41 15.10 0.70 3.23
CA GLY A 41 15.09 1.39 4.52
C GLY A 41 13.69 1.78 5.02
N ASP A 42 12.71 1.89 4.12
CA ASP A 42 11.32 2.16 4.51
C ASP A 42 10.67 0.93 5.14
N LEU A 43 11.04 -0.29 4.74
CA LEU A 43 10.61 -1.52 5.44
C LEU A 43 11.05 -1.51 6.91
N SER A 44 12.29 -1.11 7.18
CA SER A 44 12.84 -1.03 8.54
C SER A 44 12.14 0.04 9.38
N LYS A 45 11.83 1.21 8.78
CA LYS A 45 11.05 2.25 9.47
C LYS A 45 9.60 1.83 9.72
N PHE A 46 9.00 1.10 8.79
CA PHE A 46 7.61 0.65 8.88
C PHE A 46 7.45 -0.40 9.98
N LEU A 47 8.35 -1.37 10.04
CA LEU A 47 8.36 -2.47 11.02
C LEU A 47 9.05 -2.11 12.35
N GLN A 48 9.01 -0.84 12.77
CA GLN A 48 9.50 -0.46 14.09
C GLN A 48 8.69 -1.12 15.22
N ASP A 49 9.34 -1.27 16.38
CA ASP A 49 8.69 -1.81 17.59
C ASP A 49 7.47 -0.95 18.02
N ASN A 50 6.54 -1.57 18.75
CA ASN A 50 5.31 -0.95 19.28
C ASN A 50 4.35 -0.42 18.20
N ARG A 51 4.26 -1.14 17.08
CA ARG A 51 3.27 -0.86 16.03
C ARG A 51 2.38 -2.06 15.83
N THR A 52 1.09 -1.80 15.61
CA THR A 52 0.17 -2.78 15.03
C THR A 52 -0.02 -2.48 13.55
N PHE A 53 -0.40 -3.50 12.76
CA PHE A 53 -0.48 -3.37 11.32
C PHE A 53 -1.84 -3.84 10.82
N GLU A 54 -2.38 -3.11 9.86
CA GLU A 54 -3.63 -3.45 9.18
C GLU A 54 -3.48 -3.26 7.67
N VAL A 55 -4.29 -3.98 6.90
CA VAL A 55 -4.35 -3.87 5.44
C VAL A 55 -5.74 -3.43 5.04
N VAL A 56 -5.80 -2.29 4.35
CA VAL A 56 -7.03 -1.74 3.78
C VAL A 56 -6.99 -1.88 2.27
N ARG A 57 -8.14 -2.26 1.69
CA ARG A 57 -8.29 -2.41 0.25
C ARG A 57 -9.51 -1.66 -0.22
N VAL A 58 -9.29 -0.82 -1.22
CA VAL A 58 -10.36 -0.05 -1.85
C VAL A 58 -10.27 -0.21 -3.36
N SER A 59 -11.42 -0.07 -4.01
CA SER A 59 -11.55 -0.13 -5.46
C SER A 59 -12.32 1.08 -5.94
N GLY A 60 -11.96 1.59 -7.11
CA GLY A 60 -12.56 2.79 -7.67
C GLY A 60 -12.47 2.81 -9.19
N LYS A 61 -13.18 3.78 -9.78
CA LYS A 61 -13.19 3.97 -11.25
C LYS A 61 -11.94 4.69 -11.76
N SER A 62 -11.13 5.23 -10.85
CA SER A 62 -9.84 5.86 -11.11
C SER A 62 -8.94 5.73 -9.87
N TYR A 63 -7.63 6.01 -10.01
CA TYR A 63 -6.72 6.09 -8.86
C TYR A 63 -7.19 7.11 -7.83
N LYS A 64 -7.72 8.24 -8.29
CA LYS A 64 -8.22 9.30 -7.43
C LYS A 64 -9.47 8.87 -6.66
N ASP A 65 -10.37 8.15 -7.30
CA ASP A 65 -11.53 7.57 -6.61
C ASP A 65 -11.08 6.59 -5.53
N CYS A 66 -10.04 5.79 -5.77
CA CYS A 66 -9.48 4.91 -4.74
C CYS A 66 -8.98 5.70 -3.51
N VAL A 67 -8.37 6.86 -3.72
CA VAL A 67 -7.94 7.73 -2.59
C VAL A 67 -9.15 8.23 -1.81
N TYR A 68 -10.21 8.70 -2.48
CA TYR A 68 -11.42 9.15 -1.78
C TYR A 68 -12.13 8.01 -1.05
N GLU A 69 -12.23 6.83 -1.66
CA GLU A 69 -12.77 5.65 -0.99
C GLU A 69 -11.96 5.26 0.25
N LEU A 70 -10.64 5.45 0.24
CA LEU A 70 -9.81 5.24 1.42
C LEU A 70 -10.12 6.27 2.52
N VAL A 71 -10.16 7.56 2.16
CA VAL A 71 -10.33 8.66 3.10
C VAL A 71 -11.74 8.68 3.70
N ASP A 72 -12.76 8.48 2.88
CA ASP A 72 -14.16 8.57 3.29
C ASP A 72 -14.60 7.37 4.13
N ASN A 73 -14.11 6.17 3.81
CA ASN A 73 -14.52 4.94 4.49
C ASN A 73 -13.59 4.49 5.62
N TYR A 74 -12.34 4.96 5.63
CA TYR A 74 -11.32 4.62 6.64
C TYR A 74 -10.63 5.88 7.19
N PRO A 75 -11.39 6.87 7.69
CA PRO A 75 -10.82 8.13 8.18
C PRO A 75 -9.82 7.93 9.33
N GLU A 76 -10.00 6.89 10.17
CA GLU A 76 -9.09 6.54 11.26
C GLU A 76 -7.68 6.15 10.77
N MET A 77 -7.57 5.68 9.54
CA MET A 77 -6.29 5.32 8.93
C MET A 77 -5.49 6.55 8.51
N MET A 78 -6.11 7.73 8.48
CA MET A 78 -5.44 9.00 8.24
C MET A 78 -4.63 9.48 9.47
N ASP A 79 -4.89 8.90 10.64
CA ASP A 79 -4.14 9.15 11.88
C ASP A 79 -3.03 8.11 12.13
N ALA A 80 -2.77 7.22 11.16
CA ALA A 80 -1.73 6.21 11.25
C ALA A 80 -0.34 6.84 11.48
N ILE A 81 0.64 6.06 11.95
CA ILE A 81 2.03 6.51 12.14
C ILE A 81 2.94 6.12 10.97
N GLY A 82 2.42 5.36 10.00
CA GLY A 82 3.05 5.09 8.73
C GLY A 82 2.09 4.41 7.78
N MET A 83 2.28 4.63 6.49
CA MET A 83 1.46 4.02 5.44
C MET A 83 2.33 3.66 4.23
N LEU A 84 2.25 2.40 3.82
CA LEU A 84 2.75 1.94 2.54
C LEU A 84 1.55 1.70 1.64
N ARG A 85 1.46 2.37 0.50
CA ARG A 85 0.30 2.22 -0.39
C ARG A 85 0.73 1.79 -1.78
N TYR A 86 -0.01 0.90 -2.40
CA TYR A 86 0.25 0.59 -3.79
C TYR A 86 -1.02 0.51 -4.59
N TYR A 87 -0.92 0.95 -5.84
CA TYR A 87 -2.01 0.86 -6.80
C TYR A 87 -1.87 -0.38 -7.65
N LYS A 88 -3.00 -0.97 -8.03
CA LYS A 88 -3.05 -1.91 -9.16
C LYS A 88 -3.79 -1.25 -10.30
N ALA A 89 -3.09 -1.09 -11.41
CA ALA A 89 -3.62 -0.54 -12.64
C ALA A 89 -4.39 -1.61 -13.42
N PRO A 90 -5.52 -1.27 -14.07
CA PRO A 90 -6.11 -2.16 -15.08
C PRO A 90 -5.10 -2.42 -16.22
N THR A 91 -5.23 -3.57 -16.87
CA THR A 91 -4.23 -4.06 -17.85
C THR A 91 -4.02 -3.04 -18.98
N GLY A 92 -2.76 -2.71 -19.28
CA GLY A 92 -2.38 -2.22 -20.61
C GLY A 92 -2.13 -0.73 -20.83
N ASN A 93 -2.01 0.11 -19.79
CA ASN A 93 -1.09 1.28 -19.75
C ASN A 93 -1.33 2.12 -18.48
N ILE A 94 -0.29 2.28 -17.67
CA ILE A 94 -0.31 3.23 -16.55
C ILE A 94 -0.23 4.64 -17.10
N LYS A 95 -1.28 5.43 -16.86
CA LYS A 95 -1.27 6.87 -17.08
C LYS A 95 -0.69 7.57 -15.86
N TRP A 96 0.61 7.85 -15.91
CA TRP A 96 1.34 8.45 -14.79
C TRP A 96 0.74 9.75 -14.27
N GLU A 97 0.21 10.59 -15.15
CA GLU A 97 -0.48 11.83 -14.78
C GLU A 97 -1.70 11.59 -13.86
N GLU A 98 -2.43 10.48 -14.06
CA GLU A 98 -3.58 10.12 -13.21
C GLU A 98 -3.12 9.61 -11.83
N VAL A 99 -1.96 8.93 -11.77
CA VAL A 99 -1.36 8.46 -10.52
C VAL A 99 -0.80 9.64 -9.72
N GLU A 100 -0.09 10.55 -10.37
CA GLU A 100 0.42 11.77 -9.73
C GLU A 100 -0.73 12.62 -9.18
N ALA A 101 -1.83 12.77 -9.92
CA ALA A 101 -3.00 13.49 -9.45
C ALA A 101 -3.65 12.83 -8.21
N ALA A 102 -3.67 11.49 -8.16
CA ALA A 102 -4.16 10.75 -7.00
C ALA A 102 -3.24 10.93 -5.78
N GLU A 103 -1.92 10.86 -5.96
CA GLU A 103 -0.95 11.06 -4.89
C GLU A 103 -0.91 12.49 -4.37
N ILE A 104 -1.12 13.50 -5.23
CA ILE A 104 -1.33 14.89 -4.79
C ILE A 104 -2.60 15.00 -3.95
N ALA A 105 -3.69 14.34 -4.36
CA ALA A 105 -4.93 14.33 -3.58
C ALA A 105 -4.71 13.67 -2.21
N MET A 106 -4.04 12.51 -2.18
CA MET A 106 -3.66 11.83 -0.94
C MET A 106 -2.84 12.76 -0.05
N GLY A 107 -1.76 13.35 -0.56
CA GLY A 107 -0.91 14.28 0.20
C GLY A 107 -1.68 15.46 0.79
N ASN A 108 -2.68 16.00 0.09
CA ASN A 108 -3.54 17.06 0.61
C ASN A 108 -4.37 16.58 1.80
N GLU A 109 -4.97 15.40 1.75
CA GLU A 109 -5.73 14.83 2.86
C GLU A 109 -4.82 14.53 4.07
N LEU A 110 -3.60 14.05 3.82
CA LEU A 110 -2.63 13.73 4.87
C LEU A 110 -2.06 14.96 5.57
N THR A 111 -1.79 16.03 4.82
CA THR A 111 -1.30 17.29 5.41
C THR A 111 -2.31 17.96 6.33
N MET A 112 -3.60 17.59 6.22
CA MET A 112 -4.65 18.08 7.10
C MET A 112 -4.74 17.30 8.42
N ASN A 113 -4.29 16.04 8.50
CA ASN A 113 -4.59 15.15 9.63
C ASN A 113 -3.45 14.85 10.62
N ALA A 114 -2.16 14.71 10.26
CA ALA A 114 -1.10 14.60 11.29
C ALA A 114 0.34 14.78 10.76
N TYR A 115 1.19 15.45 11.54
CA TYR A 115 2.64 15.42 11.41
C TYR A 115 3.18 14.11 12.00
N GLY A 116 3.83 13.25 11.21
CA GLY A 116 4.60 12.10 11.76
C GLY A 116 4.66 10.83 10.93
N TRP A 117 3.97 10.75 9.78
CA TRP A 117 3.96 9.55 8.94
C TRP A 117 5.37 9.15 8.49
N ALA A 118 5.85 8.02 8.99
CA ALA A 118 7.15 7.49 8.62
C ALA A 118 7.17 5.96 8.66
N PRO A 119 7.32 5.29 7.49
CA PRO A 119 7.40 5.85 6.14
C PRO A 119 6.03 6.21 5.56
N ASP A 120 6.04 7.16 4.63
CA ASP A 120 4.98 7.39 3.63
C ASP A 120 5.59 7.05 2.26
N ALA A 121 5.29 5.85 1.75
CA ALA A 121 5.85 5.38 0.49
C ALA A 121 4.78 4.70 -0.36
N TRP A 122 4.93 4.82 -1.68
CA TRP A 122 3.97 4.28 -2.61
C TRP A 122 4.59 3.70 -3.88
N THR A 123 3.90 2.72 -4.46
CA THR A 123 4.28 2.14 -5.75
C THR A 123 3.06 1.75 -6.56
N ILE A 124 3.27 1.22 -7.75
CA ILE A 124 2.21 0.76 -8.64
C ILE A 124 2.60 -0.54 -9.32
N PHE A 125 1.62 -1.42 -9.46
CA PHE A 125 1.71 -2.68 -10.18
C PHE A 125 0.74 -2.65 -11.35
N GLU A 126 1.16 -3.23 -12.48
CA GLU A 126 0.20 -3.60 -13.52
C GLU A 126 -0.56 -4.83 -13.04
N ASN A 127 -1.90 -4.84 -13.15
CA ASN A 127 -2.61 -6.11 -13.03
C ASN A 127 -2.07 -7.05 -14.10
N ASN A 128 -1.70 -8.26 -13.68
CA ASN A 128 -1.41 -9.31 -14.63
C ASN A 128 -2.75 -9.77 -15.23
N ALA A 129 -2.76 -10.14 -16.52
CA ALA A 129 -3.95 -10.69 -17.18
C ALA A 129 -4.58 -11.90 -16.42
N PHE A 130 -3.81 -12.57 -15.57
CA PHE A 130 -4.26 -13.64 -14.69
C PHE A 130 -5.16 -13.15 -13.53
N ASP A 131 -4.89 -11.97 -12.98
CA ASP A 131 -5.68 -11.35 -11.93
C ASP A 131 -7.03 -10.85 -12.48
N GLU A 132 -7.05 -10.35 -13.74
CA GLU A 132 -8.30 -10.03 -14.44
C GLU A 132 -9.12 -11.27 -14.79
N ALA A 133 -8.48 -12.38 -15.19
CA ALA A 133 -9.19 -13.60 -15.58
C ALA A 133 -9.97 -14.25 -14.43
N THR A 134 -9.59 -13.97 -13.19
CA THR A 134 -10.19 -14.53 -11.97
C THR A 134 -11.02 -13.50 -11.19
N ALA A 135 -10.97 -12.22 -11.56
CA ALA A 135 -11.79 -11.18 -10.95
C ALA A 135 -13.28 -11.35 -11.28
N PRO A 136 -14.19 -11.09 -10.32
CA PRO A 136 -15.62 -10.91 -10.59
C PRO A 136 -15.85 -9.95 -11.75
N GLU A 137 -16.84 -10.22 -12.62
CA GLU A 137 -17.06 -9.42 -13.84
C GLU A 137 -17.33 -7.93 -13.55
N ASP A 138 -17.91 -7.62 -12.39
CA ASP A 138 -18.18 -6.28 -11.90
C ASP A 138 -16.94 -5.51 -11.42
N LYS A 139 -15.78 -6.20 -11.29
CA LYS A 139 -14.50 -5.62 -10.85
C LYS A 139 -13.40 -5.70 -11.92
N LYS A 140 -13.72 -6.20 -13.12
CA LYS A 140 -12.78 -6.23 -14.25
C LYS A 140 -12.57 -4.82 -14.78
N GLY A 141 -11.32 -4.36 -14.77
CA GLY A 141 -10.95 -3.01 -15.21
C GLY A 141 -11.02 -1.93 -14.12
N ASP A 142 -11.38 -2.30 -12.88
CA ASP A 142 -11.37 -1.37 -11.75
C ASP A 142 -9.94 -1.12 -11.27
N TYR A 143 -9.71 0.13 -10.87
CA TYR A 143 -8.49 0.52 -10.18
C TYR A 143 -8.61 0.04 -8.73
N SER A 144 -7.49 -0.37 -8.13
CA SER A 144 -7.47 -0.65 -6.70
C SER A 144 -6.27 -0.01 -6.03
N LEU A 145 -6.47 0.34 -4.77
CA LEU A 145 -5.43 0.78 -3.85
C LEU A 145 -5.42 -0.19 -2.67
N VAL A 146 -4.21 -0.58 -2.27
CA VAL A 146 -3.96 -1.34 -1.05
C VAL A 146 -3.08 -0.48 -0.17
N ALA A 147 -3.57 -0.17 1.03
CA ALA A 147 -2.82 0.54 2.06
C ALA A 147 -2.45 -0.45 3.16
N ILE A 148 -1.16 -0.55 3.45
CA ILE A 148 -0.61 -1.23 4.62
C ILE A 148 -0.33 -0.13 5.63
N VAL A 149 -1.08 -0.12 6.72
CA VAL A 149 -1.03 0.93 7.73
C VAL A 149 -0.34 0.43 8.97
N ALA A 150 0.47 1.29 9.57
CA ALA A 150 1.08 1.08 10.87
C ALA A 150 0.39 2.01 11.87
N LEU A 151 -0.19 1.43 12.91
CA LEU A 151 -0.89 2.13 13.98
C LEU A 151 -0.04 2.10 15.25
N ASP A 152 -0.18 3.12 16.10
CA ASP A 152 0.48 3.13 17.39
C ASP A 152 -0.17 2.10 18.32
N SER A 153 0.61 1.14 18.83
CA SER A 153 0.08 0.10 19.73
C SER A 153 -0.18 0.59 21.16
N LEU A 154 0.14 1.85 21.46
CA LEU A 154 0.00 2.47 22.80
C LEU A 154 -1.32 3.24 23.00
N LEU A 155 -2.28 3.14 22.06
CA LEU A 155 -3.66 3.60 22.23
C LEU A 155 -4.56 2.55 22.90
#